data_AF-A0A925SYC8-F1
#
_entry.id   AF-A0A925SYC8-F1
#
_cell.length_a   1.000
_cell.length_b   1.000
_cell.length_c   1.000
_cell.angle_alpha   90.00
_cell.angle_beta   90.00
_cell.angle_gamma   90.00
#
_symmetry.space_group_name_H-M   'P 1'
#
loop_
_entity.id
_entity.type
_entity.pdbx_description
1 polymer ?
#
loop_
_entity_poly.entity_id
_entity_poly.type
_entity_poly.pdbx_seq_one_letter_code
_entity_poly.pdbx_strand_id
1 'polypeptide(L)'
;MRTIWGFLSPGAPNAGALMAASIRTMIRFLRMSAKGRTSVKRLVGAILASLAVPALAQSIALTSKYPGKVHLLPATLETTQWGWFDNAQAPVLKVDSGDTVVLETMMHSHNAVVPGRTIEEIKKLRTDHPGRGPHTVTGPIFVNGAEPGDVLKVTIQKIVPRAYATNFNVPGMFGQFPREYSDGQVKYLYLDLDKMETEFVPGVFIPLKPFPGTLGVARAEPGRYSSVPPGPYAGNMDIRDFVEGTSLYVPVFVKGGLLWTGDSHAAQGNGEVNLTAIETAYKEMALTLTVLKDRKLDMPRIETPTHWITMGVDNDLNLAWNGALAQTVRFIGEQRKLSPDASAMAMGTVSDCRVSQVVNIKKGIHCLTPKNVATTGIPERPAAETGALYVTVGRDKDLNKAMDGASMAMIKLMESKGIARLDAYGLASAAMDCRVGDMTGDVKAIHCVMPKSLWRK
;
A
#
# COMPACT_ATOMS: atom_id res chain seq x y z
N MET A 1 62.13 0.02 -12.02
CA MET A 1 62.88 -1.20 -12.42
C MET A 1 62.91 -2.15 -11.22
N ARG A 2 62.36 -3.37 -11.40
CA ARG A 2 62.64 -4.71 -10.79
C ARG A 2 63.02 -4.77 -9.29
N THR A 3 62.48 -5.65 -8.42
CA THR A 3 62.16 -7.09 -8.53
C THR A 3 61.36 -7.52 -7.26
N ILE A 4 60.14 -8.07 -7.33
CA ILE A 4 59.69 -9.50 -7.22
C ILE A 4 60.11 -10.26 -5.95
N TRP A 5 59.13 -10.61 -5.11
CA TRP A 5 58.75 -11.90 -4.47
C TRP A 5 57.34 -11.61 -3.86
N GLY A 6 56.19 -12.23 -4.16
CA GLY A 6 55.84 -13.63 -4.34
C GLY A 6 55.09 -14.10 -3.08
N PHE A 7 53.75 -14.23 -3.11
CA PHE A 7 52.97 -15.34 -2.52
C PHE A 7 51.45 -15.16 -2.68
N LEU A 8 50.82 -16.31 -2.90
CA LEU A 8 49.45 -16.56 -3.36
C LEU A 8 48.38 -16.46 -2.25
N SER A 9 47.16 -16.21 -2.70
CA SER A 9 45.90 -16.25 -1.95
C SER A 9 45.54 -17.67 -1.47
N PRO A 10 44.79 -17.80 -0.35
CA PRO A 10 43.88 -18.94 -0.19
C PRO A 10 42.45 -18.54 0.19
N GLY A 11 41.52 -18.88 -0.70
CA GLY A 11 40.41 -19.81 -0.46
C GLY A 11 39.51 -19.64 0.77
N ALA A 12 38.24 -19.32 0.50
CA ALA A 12 37.12 -19.44 1.43
C ALA A 12 36.81 -20.92 1.81
N PRO A 13 36.39 -21.23 3.05
CA PRO A 13 35.96 -22.56 3.44
C PRO A 13 34.45 -22.82 3.25
N ASN A 14 34.17 -24.07 2.84
CA ASN A 14 32.88 -24.64 2.47
C ASN A 14 31.83 -24.73 3.60
N ALA A 15 30.57 -24.55 3.21
CA ALA A 15 29.37 -24.80 4.01
C ALA A 15 29.16 -26.31 4.25
N GLY A 16 29.67 -26.81 5.38
CA GLY A 16 29.47 -28.20 5.82
C GLY A 16 29.53 -28.43 7.33
N ALA A 17 29.67 -27.38 8.15
CA ALA A 17 30.01 -27.51 9.57
C ALA A 17 28.91 -27.12 10.58
N LEU A 18 27.69 -26.79 10.13
CA LEU A 18 26.59 -26.35 11.03
C LEU A 18 25.50 -27.40 11.29
N MET A 19 25.67 -28.64 10.79
CA MET A 19 24.71 -29.74 10.96
C MET A 19 25.20 -30.84 11.92
N ALA A 20 26.11 -30.52 12.85
CA ALA A 20 26.69 -31.47 13.80
C ALA A 20 26.44 -31.14 15.30
N ALA A 21 25.65 -30.11 15.60
CA ALA A 21 25.39 -29.69 16.99
C ALA A 21 24.04 -30.17 17.57
N SER A 22 23.08 -30.65 16.76
CA SER A 22 21.74 -31.04 17.25
C SER A 22 21.49 -32.54 17.41
N ILE A 23 22.49 -33.40 17.20
CA ILE A 23 22.36 -34.88 17.35
C ILE A 23 22.99 -35.40 18.66
N ARG A 24 23.83 -34.60 19.33
CA ARG A 24 24.48 -35.02 20.59
C ARG A 24 23.61 -34.89 21.85
N THR A 25 22.49 -34.15 21.79
CA THR A 25 21.58 -33.97 22.94
C THR A 25 20.50 -35.04 23.02
N MET A 26 20.21 -35.73 21.90
CA MET A 26 19.13 -36.73 21.83
C MET A 26 19.59 -38.16 22.19
N ILE A 27 20.89 -38.41 22.24
CA ILE A 27 21.49 -39.73 22.57
C ILE A 27 21.68 -39.92 24.09
N ARG A 28 21.52 -38.87 24.91
CA ARG A 28 21.57 -38.96 26.38
C ARG A 28 20.28 -39.44 27.04
N PHE A 29 19.16 -39.50 26.32
CA PHE A 29 17.85 -39.87 26.87
C PHE A 29 17.44 -41.36 26.66
N LEU A 30 18.26 -42.17 25.99
CA LEU A 30 17.94 -43.58 25.68
C LEU A 30 18.87 -44.60 26.34
N ARG A 31 19.47 -44.27 27.49
CA ARG A 31 20.28 -45.20 28.30
C ARG A 31 19.79 -45.32 29.75
N MET A 32 18.54 -45.72 29.95
CA MET A 32 18.10 -46.34 31.21
C MET A 32 16.94 -47.31 30.96
N SER A 33 17.26 -48.56 30.61
CA SER A 33 16.45 -49.78 30.86
C SER A 33 17.25 -50.97 30.32
N ALA A 34 18.12 -51.57 31.15
CA ALA A 34 17.90 -52.88 31.81
C ALA A 34 17.66 -54.03 30.80
N LYS A 35 18.74 -54.76 30.44
CA LYS A 35 19.15 -56.08 30.99
C LYS A 35 18.27 -57.25 30.51
N GLY A 36 18.85 -58.09 29.64
CA GLY A 36 18.35 -59.45 29.35
C GLY A 36 18.96 -60.07 28.09
N ARG A 37 19.95 -60.95 28.25
CA ARG A 37 20.58 -61.76 27.18
C ARG A 37 19.56 -62.77 26.60
N THR A 38 19.53 -62.95 25.27
CA THR A 38 20.05 -64.16 24.58
C THR A 38 19.81 -64.15 23.07
N SER A 39 20.85 -64.61 22.35
CA SER A 39 20.80 -65.39 21.09
C SER A 39 20.57 -64.69 19.74
N VAL A 40 21.69 -64.43 19.09
CA VAL A 40 21.94 -64.24 17.66
C VAL A 40 21.50 -65.45 16.81
N LYS A 41 20.89 -65.21 15.63
CA LYS A 41 21.18 -65.91 14.36
C LYS A 41 20.42 -65.30 13.16
N ARG A 42 21.20 -64.76 12.20
CA ARG A 42 21.10 -64.82 10.71
C ARG A 42 19.73 -64.47 10.06
N LEU A 43 19.61 -63.74 8.95
CA LEU A 43 20.47 -63.66 7.77
C LEU A 43 20.04 -62.43 6.94
N VAL A 44 21.02 -61.75 6.35
CA VAL A 44 20.87 -60.76 5.28
C VAL A 44 20.40 -61.46 4.00
N GLY A 45 19.44 -60.87 3.27
CA GLY A 45 19.07 -61.35 1.94
C GLY A 45 17.86 -60.61 1.38
N ALA A 46 18.12 -59.53 0.64
CA ALA A 46 17.12 -58.82 -0.16
C ALA A 46 16.45 -59.74 -1.18
N ILE A 47 15.16 -59.51 -1.45
CA ILE A 47 14.55 -59.54 -2.80
C ILE A 47 13.22 -58.77 -2.72
N LEU A 48 13.05 -57.90 -3.71
CA LEU A 48 11.87 -57.10 -4.01
C LEU A 48 10.57 -57.92 -3.96
N ALA A 49 9.54 -57.38 -3.31
CA ALA A 49 8.17 -57.48 -3.78
C ALA A 49 7.29 -56.47 -3.03
N SER A 50 7.01 -55.37 -3.73
CA SER A 50 5.76 -54.63 -3.68
C SER A 50 4.57 -55.38 -3.06
N LEU A 51 4.06 -54.88 -1.94
CA LEU A 51 2.62 -54.83 -1.69
C LEU A 51 2.30 -53.50 -1.02
N ALA A 52 1.51 -52.72 -1.74
CA ALA A 52 1.06 -51.39 -1.39
C ALA A 52 0.38 -51.37 -0.02
N VAL A 53 0.91 -50.55 0.89
CA VAL A 53 0.11 -50.01 1.99
C VAL A 53 -0.61 -48.79 1.40
N PRO A 54 -1.95 -48.74 1.35
CA PRO A 54 -2.61 -47.52 0.99
C PRO A 54 -2.28 -46.50 2.09
N ALA A 55 -1.49 -45.50 1.74
CA ALA A 55 -1.39 -44.31 2.56
C ALA A 55 -2.81 -43.74 2.66
N LEU A 56 -3.47 -43.94 3.80
CA LEU A 56 -4.52 -43.06 4.24
C LEU A 56 -3.86 -41.69 4.41
N ALA A 57 -3.78 -40.94 3.32
CA ALA A 57 -3.64 -39.50 3.38
C ALA A 57 -4.92 -39.02 4.07
N GLN A 58 -4.84 -38.86 5.39
CA GLN A 58 -5.78 -38.00 6.10
C GLN A 58 -5.61 -36.62 5.48
N SER A 59 -6.49 -36.30 4.53
CA SER A 59 -6.70 -34.94 4.07
C SER A 59 -7.20 -34.16 5.27
N ILE A 60 -6.28 -33.58 6.05
CA ILE A 60 -6.61 -32.40 6.81
C ILE A 60 -6.87 -31.35 5.73
N ALA A 61 -8.12 -31.25 5.29
CA ALA A 61 -8.59 -30.07 4.61
C ALA A 61 -8.39 -28.95 5.63
N LEU A 62 -7.25 -28.26 5.55
CA LEU A 62 -7.10 -26.95 6.14
C LEU A 62 -8.18 -26.11 5.47
N THR A 63 -9.34 -26.01 6.12
CA THR A 63 -10.38 -25.07 5.74
C THR A 63 -9.71 -23.71 5.72
N SER A 64 -9.55 -23.16 4.52
CA SER A 64 -9.03 -21.81 4.34
C SER A 64 -9.84 -20.87 5.24
N LYS A 65 -9.16 -20.03 6.01
CA LYS A 65 -9.78 -18.92 6.75
C LYS A 65 -10.37 -17.85 5.82
N TYR A 66 -9.97 -17.86 4.54
CA TYR A 66 -10.43 -16.92 3.53
C TYR A 66 -11.63 -17.47 2.73
N PRO A 67 -12.56 -16.60 2.28
CA PRO A 67 -13.70 -16.99 1.46
C PRO A 67 -13.30 -17.62 0.12
N GLY A 68 -14.18 -18.48 -0.39
CA GLY A 68 -14.07 -19.08 -1.73
C GLY A 68 -12.85 -19.99 -1.90
N LYS A 69 -12.50 -20.27 -3.16
CA LYS A 69 -11.25 -20.97 -3.46
C LYS A 69 -10.09 -19.99 -3.26
N VAL A 70 -9.02 -20.47 -2.62
CA VAL A 70 -7.78 -19.70 -2.46
C VAL A 70 -6.83 -19.99 -3.60
N HIS A 71 -6.32 -18.92 -4.20
CA HIS A 71 -5.28 -18.94 -5.22
C HIS A 71 -4.04 -18.24 -4.70
N LEU A 72 -2.87 -18.76 -5.04
CA LEU A 72 -1.60 -18.12 -4.71
C LEU A 72 -1.06 -17.42 -5.96
N LEU A 73 -0.62 -16.17 -5.80
CA LEU A 73 -0.01 -15.39 -6.87
C LEU A 73 1.31 -14.77 -6.38
N PRO A 74 2.43 -15.50 -6.50
CA PRO A 74 3.74 -14.96 -6.11
C PRO A 74 4.10 -13.76 -7.00
N ALA A 75 4.94 -12.87 -6.50
CA ALA A 75 5.43 -11.74 -7.28
C ALA A 75 6.74 -12.11 -7.97
N THR A 76 6.66 -12.37 -9.26
CA THR A 76 7.78 -12.72 -10.16
C THR A 76 7.76 -11.80 -11.39
N LEU A 77 8.78 -11.85 -12.23
CA LEU A 77 8.81 -11.05 -13.46
C LEU A 77 7.73 -11.45 -14.47
N GLU A 78 7.20 -12.67 -14.37
CA GLU A 78 6.14 -13.20 -15.23
C GLU A 78 4.74 -12.80 -14.74
N THR A 79 4.60 -12.47 -13.46
CA THR A 79 3.33 -12.15 -12.79
C THR A 79 3.20 -10.68 -12.43
N THR A 80 4.24 -9.89 -12.69
CA THR A 80 4.29 -8.46 -12.44
C THR A 80 4.59 -7.66 -13.71
N GLN A 81 4.19 -6.39 -13.69
CA GLN A 81 4.50 -5.39 -14.71
C GLN A 81 5.09 -4.15 -14.04
N TRP A 82 6.06 -3.51 -14.70
CA TRP A 82 6.64 -2.26 -14.22
C TRP A 82 6.03 -1.06 -14.95
N GLY A 83 5.26 -0.29 -14.18
CA GLY A 83 4.96 1.10 -14.48
C GLY A 83 3.78 1.33 -15.41
N TRP A 84 3.11 0.27 -15.86
CA TRP A 84 2.06 0.33 -16.87
C TRP A 84 0.81 -0.46 -16.47
N PHE A 85 -0.36 0.10 -16.78
CA PHE A 85 -1.59 -0.64 -17.00
C PHE A 85 -1.77 -0.85 -18.50
N ASP A 86 -2.02 -2.10 -18.90
CA ASP A 86 -2.18 -2.49 -20.30
C ASP A 86 -3.34 -3.49 -20.40
N ASN A 87 -4.44 -3.07 -21.01
CA ASN A 87 -5.63 -3.91 -21.14
C ASN A 87 -5.53 -4.98 -22.23
N ALA A 88 -4.43 -5.01 -23.00
CA ALA A 88 -4.08 -6.12 -23.89
C ALA A 88 -3.20 -7.18 -23.20
N GLN A 89 -2.70 -6.92 -21.98
CA GLN A 89 -1.87 -7.88 -21.26
C GLN A 89 -2.69 -9.13 -20.90
N ALA A 90 -2.16 -10.31 -21.25
CA ALA A 90 -2.78 -11.57 -20.91
C ALA A 90 -2.91 -11.74 -19.38
N PRO A 91 -4.04 -12.25 -18.85
CA PRO A 91 -4.19 -12.53 -17.43
C PRO A 91 -3.12 -13.51 -16.94
N VAL A 92 -2.48 -13.17 -15.83
CA VAL A 92 -1.51 -14.06 -15.15
C VAL A 92 -2.21 -15.04 -14.21
N LEU A 93 -3.46 -14.75 -13.85
CA LEU A 93 -4.35 -15.59 -13.06
C LEU A 93 -5.81 -15.38 -13.49
N LYS A 94 -6.60 -16.46 -13.48
CA LYS A 94 -8.06 -16.40 -13.64
C LYS A 94 -8.72 -16.99 -12.39
N VAL A 95 -9.72 -16.30 -11.86
CA VAL A 95 -10.45 -16.73 -10.65
C VAL A 95 -11.95 -16.58 -10.84
N ASP A 96 -12.73 -17.26 -10.00
CA ASP A 96 -14.19 -17.09 -9.97
C ASP A 96 -14.59 -16.00 -8.98
N SER A 97 -15.76 -15.40 -9.19
CA SER A 97 -16.33 -14.45 -8.23
C SER A 97 -16.57 -15.14 -6.89
N GLY A 98 -16.05 -14.55 -5.81
CA GLY A 98 -16.08 -15.07 -4.44
C GLY A 98 -14.74 -15.67 -3.99
N ASP A 99 -13.82 -15.94 -4.92
CA ASP A 99 -12.49 -16.48 -4.62
C ASP A 99 -11.58 -15.45 -3.94
N THR A 100 -10.57 -15.97 -3.25
CA THR A 100 -9.51 -15.18 -2.64
C THR A 100 -8.17 -15.42 -3.33
N VAL A 101 -7.47 -14.35 -3.66
CA VAL A 101 -6.09 -14.38 -4.15
C VAL A 101 -5.16 -13.93 -3.03
N VAL A 102 -4.26 -14.80 -2.60
CA VAL A 102 -3.16 -14.47 -1.71
C VAL A 102 -1.94 -14.19 -2.58
N LEU A 103 -1.55 -12.92 -2.65
CA LEU A 103 -0.50 -12.45 -3.54
C LEU A 103 0.66 -11.81 -2.79
N GLU A 104 1.79 -11.72 -3.47
CA GLU A 104 2.93 -10.90 -3.06
C GLU A 104 3.01 -9.63 -3.90
N THR A 105 3.74 -8.63 -3.42
CA THR A 105 4.12 -7.46 -4.22
C THR A 105 5.65 -7.29 -4.23
N MET A 106 6.14 -6.48 -5.16
CA MET A 106 7.54 -6.09 -5.23
C MET A 106 7.72 -4.62 -4.86
N MET A 107 8.94 -4.27 -4.45
CA MET A 107 9.33 -2.87 -4.38
C MET A 107 9.27 -2.24 -5.77
N HIS A 108 9.26 -0.90 -5.81
CA HIS A 108 9.31 -0.12 -7.04
C HIS A 108 10.36 -0.61 -8.03
N SER A 109 10.04 -0.51 -9.31
CA SER A 109 10.93 -0.82 -10.44
C SER A 109 11.49 -2.25 -10.41
N HIS A 110 10.59 -3.24 -10.32
CA HIS A 110 10.91 -4.68 -10.21
C HIS A 110 11.96 -4.99 -9.14
N ASN A 111 11.72 -4.57 -7.89
CA ASN A 111 12.66 -4.72 -6.78
C ASN A 111 14.01 -3.98 -6.94
N ALA A 112 14.12 -2.99 -7.83
CA ALA A 112 15.36 -2.23 -7.96
C ALA A 112 15.57 -1.19 -6.84
N VAL A 113 14.49 -0.75 -6.16
CA VAL A 113 14.54 0.16 -5.01
C VAL A 113 14.50 -0.64 -3.71
N VAL A 114 15.69 -1.01 -3.21
CA VAL A 114 15.91 -1.86 -2.02
C VAL A 114 17.11 -1.32 -1.23
N PRO A 115 17.26 -1.68 0.06
CA PRO A 115 18.39 -1.24 0.88
C PRO A 115 19.75 -1.37 0.18
N GLY A 116 20.50 -0.27 0.18
CA GLY A 116 21.80 -0.17 -0.49
C GLY A 116 21.77 0.55 -1.84
N ARG A 117 20.60 0.76 -2.45
CA ARG A 117 20.49 1.57 -3.67
C ARG A 117 20.66 3.07 -3.36
N THR A 118 21.42 3.79 -4.17
CA THR A 118 21.63 5.24 -4.01
C THR A 118 20.52 6.07 -4.65
N ILE A 119 20.36 7.32 -4.24
CA ILE A 119 19.35 8.21 -4.83
C ILE A 119 19.61 8.50 -6.31
N GLU A 120 20.87 8.57 -6.74
CA GLU A 120 21.22 8.78 -8.15
C GLU A 120 20.82 7.58 -9.02
N GLU A 121 20.97 6.35 -8.50
CA GLU A 121 20.48 5.18 -9.23
C GLU A 121 18.95 5.12 -9.27
N ILE A 122 18.25 5.51 -8.19
CA ILE A 122 16.78 5.62 -8.19
C ILE A 122 16.31 6.66 -9.21
N LYS A 123 16.96 7.82 -9.25
CA LYS A 123 16.71 8.84 -10.26
C LYS A 123 16.89 8.27 -11.67
N LYS A 124 17.96 7.49 -11.89
CA LYS A 124 18.24 6.86 -13.17
C LYS A 124 17.16 5.87 -13.61
N LEU A 125 16.57 5.11 -12.68
CA LEU A 125 15.40 4.27 -12.97
C LEU A 125 14.22 5.08 -13.53
N ARG A 126 14.03 6.32 -13.06
CA ARG A 126 12.98 7.24 -13.53
C ARG A 126 13.34 7.88 -14.87
N THR A 127 14.56 8.36 -15.04
CA THR A 127 14.97 9.09 -16.25
C THR A 127 15.17 8.18 -17.46
N ASP A 128 15.68 6.97 -17.26
CA ASP A 128 15.98 6.03 -18.36
C ASP A 128 14.73 5.31 -18.87
N HIS A 129 13.61 5.42 -18.15
CA HIS A 129 12.34 4.78 -18.49
C HIS A 129 11.19 5.81 -18.52
N PRO A 130 11.23 6.79 -19.42
CA PRO A 130 10.22 7.85 -19.44
C PRO A 130 8.80 7.31 -19.72
N GLY A 131 7.80 8.01 -19.20
CA GLY A 131 6.38 7.72 -19.43
C GLY A 131 5.76 6.66 -18.52
N ARG A 132 6.55 5.73 -17.95
CA ARG A 132 6.04 4.72 -17.01
C ARG A 132 6.07 5.19 -15.56
N GLY A 133 5.21 4.62 -14.72
CA GLY A 133 5.26 4.82 -13.27
C GLY A 133 6.41 4.06 -12.59
N PRO A 134 6.76 4.40 -11.35
CA PRO A 134 7.76 3.66 -10.58
C PRO A 134 7.21 2.31 -10.07
N HIS A 135 5.89 2.16 -10.06
CA HIS A 135 5.18 1.04 -9.45
C HIS A 135 5.45 -0.27 -10.16
N THR A 136 5.78 -1.31 -9.39
CA THR A 136 5.64 -2.69 -9.83
C THR A 136 4.26 -3.17 -9.42
N VAL A 137 3.46 -3.65 -10.37
CA VAL A 137 2.10 -4.13 -10.11
C VAL A 137 1.97 -5.62 -10.43
N THR A 138 1.48 -6.40 -9.46
CA THR A 138 1.14 -7.81 -9.59
C THR A 138 -0.22 -7.94 -10.29
N GLY A 139 -0.30 -8.74 -11.35
CA GLY A 139 -1.50 -8.90 -12.19
C GLY A 139 -1.19 -8.92 -13.70
N PRO A 140 -2.22 -8.88 -14.58
CA PRO A 140 -3.63 -8.75 -14.23
C PRO A 140 -4.29 -10.05 -13.80
N ILE A 141 -5.18 -9.94 -12.82
CA ILE A 141 -6.08 -11.02 -12.40
C ILE A 141 -7.40 -10.85 -13.16
N PHE A 142 -7.82 -11.88 -13.88
CA PHE A 142 -9.11 -11.92 -14.56
C PHE A 142 -10.16 -12.59 -13.67
N VAL A 143 -11.31 -11.94 -13.49
CA VAL A 143 -12.42 -12.47 -12.68
C VAL A 143 -13.52 -12.96 -13.61
N ASN A 144 -13.79 -14.27 -13.59
CA ASN A 144 -14.83 -14.88 -14.42
C ASN A 144 -16.21 -14.24 -14.14
N GLY A 145 -16.92 -13.92 -15.21
CA GLY A 145 -18.25 -13.31 -15.16
C GLY A 145 -18.26 -11.80 -14.96
N ALA A 146 -17.12 -11.13 -14.75
CA ALA A 146 -17.04 -9.67 -14.78
C ALA A 146 -17.15 -9.14 -16.22
N GLU A 147 -18.08 -8.24 -16.48
CA GLU A 147 -18.32 -7.64 -17.78
C GLU A 147 -18.37 -6.10 -17.66
N PRO A 148 -18.09 -5.34 -18.74
CA PRO A 148 -18.18 -3.88 -18.72
C PRO A 148 -19.53 -3.38 -18.18
N GLY A 149 -19.48 -2.46 -17.21
CA GLY A 149 -20.66 -1.92 -16.53
C GLY A 149 -21.00 -2.60 -15.20
N ASP A 150 -20.40 -3.74 -14.89
CA ASP A 150 -20.44 -4.33 -13.54
C ASP A 150 -19.60 -3.53 -12.55
N VAL A 151 -19.68 -3.88 -11.27
CA VAL A 151 -18.77 -3.42 -10.22
C VAL A 151 -17.97 -4.60 -9.68
N LEU A 152 -16.65 -4.47 -9.62
CA LEU A 152 -15.79 -5.40 -8.91
C LEU A 152 -15.63 -4.93 -7.47
N LYS A 153 -16.07 -5.75 -6.52
CA LYS A 153 -15.76 -5.59 -5.10
C LYS A 153 -14.47 -6.34 -4.77
N VAL A 154 -13.47 -5.62 -4.26
CA VAL A 154 -12.18 -6.16 -3.84
C VAL A 154 -12.06 -5.96 -2.33
N THR A 155 -12.09 -7.03 -1.55
CA THR A 155 -11.99 -6.97 -0.08
C THR A 155 -10.60 -7.36 0.37
N ILE A 156 -9.93 -6.49 1.13
CA ILE A 156 -8.61 -6.77 1.70
C ILE A 156 -8.82 -7.58 2.97
N GLN A 157 -8.50 -8.88 2.90
CA GLN A 157 -8.60 -9.81 4.03
C GLN A 157 -7.37 -9.77 4.94
N LYS A 158 -6.19 -9.55 4.34
CA LYS A 158 -4.92 -9.54 5.06
C LYS A 158 -3.90 -8.68 4.35
N ILE A 159 -3.10 -7.94 5.10
CA ILE A 159 -1.83 -7.38 4.62
C ILE A 159 -0.72 -7.75 5.59
N VAL A 160 0.41 -8.21 5.05
CA VAL A 160 1.63 -8.42 5.81
C VAL A 160 2.82 -7.80 5.06
N PRO A 161 3.36 -6.68 5.57
CA PRO A 161 4.55 -6.06 5.00
C PRO A 161 5.80 -6.95 5.08
N ARG A 162 6.75 -6.68 4.17
CA ARG A 162 8.14 -7.06 4.35
C ARG A 162 8.75 -6.22 5.48
N ALA A 163 9.87 -6.66 6.03
CA ALA A 163 10.50 -6.06 7.21
C ALA A 163 11.29 -4.76 6.93
N TYR A 164 11.24 -4.24 5.69
CA TYR A 164 11.92 -3.01 5.32
C TYR A 164 11.03 -2.15 4.42
N ALA A 165 11.35 -0.86 4.40
CA ALA A 165 10.69 0.14 3.59
C ALA A 165 11.68 1.21 3.14
N THR A 166 11.21 2.14 2.31
CA THR A 166 11.97 3.29 1.86
C THR A 166 11.09 4.55 1.81
N ASN A 167 11.70 5.69 2.03
CA ASN A 167 11.15 7.00 1.66
C ASN A 167 12.23 7.74 0.88
N PHE A 168 11.90 8.44 -0.20
CA PHE A 168 12.92 9.10 -1.01
C PHE A 168 12.42 10.36 -1.73
N ASN A 169 13.33 11.32 -1.84
CA ASN A 169 13.17 12.55 -2.60
C ASN A 169 14.08 12.50 -3.84
N VAL A 170 13.47 12.41 -5.03
CA VAL A 170 14.23 12.43 -6.29
C VAL A 170 14.61 13.89 -6.61
N PRO A 171 15.90 14.23 -6.71
CA PRO A 171 16.35 15.61 -6.73
C PRO A 171 15.79 16.41 -7.91
N GLY A 172 15.03 17.47 -7.60
CA GLY A 172 14.56 18.49 -8.54
C GLY A 172 13.46 18.06 -9.51
N MET A 173 12.85 16.88 -9.34
CA MET A 173 11.98 16.30 -10.36
C MET A 173 10.51 16.16 -9.95
N PHE A 174 10.24 15.72 -8.73
CA PHE A 174 8.92 15.25 -8.31
C PHE A 174 8.57 15.72 -6.88
N GLY A 175 7.34 15.44 -6.45
CA GLY A 175 6.78 15.93 -5.20
C GLY A 175 6.03 17.24 -5.39
N GLN A 176 5.42 17.73 -4.31
CA GLN A 176 4.70 19.00 -4.29
C GLN A 176 5.64 20.21 -4.49
N PHE A 177 6.88 20.14 -3.99
CA PHE A 177 7.83 21.26 -3.93
C PHE A 177 9.22 20.91 -4.51
N PRO A 178 9.30 20.47 -5.78
CA PRO A 178 10.54 19.97 -6.37
C PRO A 178 11.62 21.06 -6.53
N ARG A 179 11.23 22.34 -6.59
CA ARG A 179 12.18 23.46 -6.74
C ARG A 179 12.80 23.84 -5.41
N GLU A 180 11.97 23.89 -4.38
CA GLU A 180 12.40 24.17 -3.02
C GLU A 180 13.26 23.00 -2.55
N TYR A 181 12.77 21.75 -2.62
CA TYR A 181 13.48 20.54 -2.17
C TYR A 181 14.16 19.82 -3.34
N SER A 182 15.12 20.51 -3.95
CA SER A 182 15.86 20.03 -5.13
C SER A 182 16.98 19.02 -4.84
N ASP A 183 17.33 18.81 -3.57
CA ASP A 183 18.37 17.87 -3.12
C ASP A 183 17.88 16.42 -3.09
N GLY A 184 18.77 15.44 -3.29
CA GLY A 184 18.39 14.02 -3.30
C GLY A 184 18.56 13.33 -1.94
N GLN A 185 17.59 12.49 -1.55
CA GLN A 185 17.72 11.60 -0.41
C GLN A 185 16.99 10.28 -0.66
N VAL A 186 17.56 9.18 -0.18
CA VAL A 186 16.86 7.92 0.04
C VAL A 186 17.10 7.47 1.47
N LYS A 187 16.02 7.12 2.17
CA LYS A 187 16.03 6.58 3.52
C LYS A 187 15.49 5.17 3.50
N TYR A 188 16.29 4.22 3.98
CA TYR A 188 15.83 2.86 4.24
C TYR A 188 15.39 2.74 5.69
N LEU A 189 14.19 2.21 5.87
CA LEU A 189 13.53 2.06 7.16
C LEU A 189 13.35 0.57 7.43
N TYR A 190 13.58 0.15 8.67
CA TYR A 190 13.32 -1.22 9.11
C TYR A 190 12.05 -1.23 9.95
N LEU A 191 11.09 -2.04 9.56
CA LEU A 191 9.76 -2.05 10.16
C LEU A 191 9.74 -2.97 11.38
N ASP A 192 9.33 -2.45 12.53
CA ASP A 192 8.98 -3.25 13.71
C ASP A 192 7.56 -3.78 13.51
N LEU A 193 7.45 -4.99 12.96
CA LEU A 193 6.17 -5.63 12.64
C LEU A 193 5.45 -6.19 13.88
N ASP A 194 6.14 -6.28 15.02
CA ASP A 194 5.52 -6.70 16.29
C ASP A 194 4.81 -5.51 16.93
N LYS A 195 5.45 -4.32 16.93
CA LYS A 195 4.85 -3.08 17.43
C LYS A 195 4.01 -2.33 16.40
N MET A 196 4.11 -2.73 15.13
CA MET A 196 3.51 -2.04 13.99
C MET A 196 3.92 -0.56 13.95
N GLU A 197 5.23 -0.31 13.96
CA GLU A 197 5.80 1.04 13.84
C GLU A 197 7.16 1.04 13.13
N THR A 198 7.64 2.23 12.76
CA THR A 198 9.02 2.44 12.33
C THR A 198 9.55 3.75 12.88
N GLU A 199 10.81 3.78 13.28
CA GLU A 199 11.52 5.02 13.59
C GLU A 199 11.90 5.71 12.27
N PHE A 200 11.35 6.91 12.01
CA PHE A 200 11.57 7.63 10.76
C PHE A 200 12.83 8.50 10.81
N VAL A 201 13.01 9.15 11.95
CA VAL A 201 14.23 9.84 12.39
C VAL A 201 14.41 9.56 13.88
N PRO A 202 15.61 9.72 14.46
CA PRO A 202 15.85 9.44 15.87
C PRO A 202 14.79 10.08 16.78
N GLY A 203 14.10 9.26 17.57
CA GLY A 203 13.05 9.68 18.51
C GLY A 203 11.67 9.93 17.90
N VAL A 204 11.47 9.76 16.59
CA VAL A 204 10.18 9.96 15.91
C VAL A 204 9.69 8.65 15.30
N PHE A 205 8.61 8.10 15.86
CA PHE A 205 8.05 6.80 15.50
C PHE A 205 6.72 6.96 14.79
N ILE A 206 6.62 6.42 13.57
CA ILE A 206 5.40 6.43 12.76
C ILE A 206 4.68 5.08 12.94
N PRO A 207 3.41 5.06 13.39
CA PRO A 207 2.60 3.86 13.40
C PRO A 207 2.35 3.34 11.98
N LEU A 208 2.49 2.03 11.78
CA LEU A 208 2.20 1.37 10.52
C LEU A 208 0.70 1.10 10.39
N LYS A 209 0.16 1.46 9.24
CA LYS A 209 -1.19 1.11 8.80
C LYS A 209 -1.12 0.71 7.34
N PRO A 210 -0.69 -0.52 7.03
CA PRO A 210 -0.38 -0.91 5.67
C PRO A 210 -1.60 -0.88 4.74
N PHE A 211 -1.43 -0.35 3.53
CA PHE A 211 -2.44 -0.32 2.46
C PHE A 211 -1.78 -0.32 1.07
N PRO A 212 -2.47 -0.73 -0.01
CA PRO A 212 -1.94 -0.59 -1.36
C PRO A 212 -2.20 0.84 -1.86
N GLY A 213 -1.15 1.56 -2.26
CA GLY A 213 -1.29 2.84 -2.97
C GLY A 213 -1.95 2.65 -4.33
N THR A 214 -1.50 1.62 -5.04
CA THR A 214 -2.07 1.16 -6.31
C THR A 214 -2.93 -0.10 -6.16
N LEU A 215 -4.23 0.02 -6.45
CA LEU A 215 -5.13 -1.11 -6.72
C LEU A 215 -6.18 -0.67 -7.74
N GLY A 216 -6.24 -1.33 -8.89
CA GLY A 216 -7.10 -0.86 -9.99
C GLY A 216 -7.36 -1.91 -11.06
N VAL A 217 -8.41 -1.66 -11.84
CA VAL A 217 -8.81 -2.49 -12.98
C VAL A 217 -8.33 -1.90 -14.29
N ALA A 218 -8.45 -2.64 -15.40
CA ALA A 218 -8.12 -2.12 -16.72
C ALA A 218 -9.04 -0.96 -17.12
N ARG A 219 -8.46 -0.02 -17.86
CA ARG A 219 -9.17 1.10 -18.48
C ARG A 219 -9.97 0.61 -19.69
N ALA A 220 -11.03 1.34 -20.04
CA ALA A 220 -11.84 1.06 -21.23
C ALA A 220 -11.03 1.28 -22.51
N GLU A 221 -10.22 2.34 -22.54
CA GLU A 221 -9.44 2.71 -23.72
C GLU A 221 -8.31 1.70 -23.97
N PRO A 222 -8.16 1.16 -25.18
CA PRO A 222 -7.05 0.29 -25.52
C PRO A 222 -5.69 0.96 -25.34
N GLY A 223 -4.73 0.20 -24.78
CA GLY A 223 -3.32 0.58 -24.81
C GLY A 223 -2.64 0.61 -23.45
N ARG A 224 -1.43 1.18 -23.47
CA ARG A 224 -0.51 1.18 -22.34
C ARG A 224 -0.49 2.54 -21.65
N TYR A 225 -0.98 2.58 -20.43
CA TYR A 225 -1.11 3.81 -19.63
C TYR A 225 -0.23 3.76 -18.39
N SER A 226 0.38 4.89 -18.07
CA SER A 226 1.21 5.00 -16.87
C SER A 226 0.41 4.57 -15.64
N SER A 227 1.07 3.86 -14.72
CA SER A 227 0.50 3.50 -13.42
C SER A 227 0.45 4.67 -12.42
N VAL A 228 0.92 5.86 -12.80
CA VAL A 228 0.98 7.04 -11.91
C VAL A 228 -0.40 7.65 -11.63
N PRO A 229 -1.23 8.03 -12.62
CA PRO A 229 -2.47 8.72 -12.30
C PRO A 229 -3.54 7.77 -11.76
N PRO A 230 -4.30 8.17 -10.72
CA PRO A 230 -5.59 7.54 -10.40
C PRO A 230 -6.70 7.95 -11.39
N GLY A 231 -7.81 7.24 -11.36
CA GLY A 231 -9.00 7.57 -12.15
C GLY A 231 -10.24 6.76 -11.79
N PRO A 232 -11.25 6.75 -12.68
CA PRO A 232 -12.44 5.90 -12.53
C PRO A 232 -12.14 4.40 -12.36
N TYR A 233 -10.97 3.96 -12.85
CA TYR A 233 -10.42 2.61 -12.70
C TYR A 233 -9.69 2.36 -11.37
N ALA A 234 -9.81 3.29 -10.41
CA ALA A 234 -8.98 3.38 -9.21
C ALA A 234 -7.51 3.61 -9.59
N GLY A 235 -6.61 2.65 -9.38
CA GLY A 235 -5.19 2.81 -9.64
C GLY A 235 -4.47 3.43 -8.44
N ASN A 236 -3.59 4.41 -8.67
CA ASN A 236 -2.75 5.04 -7.65
C ASN A 236 -3.52 6.07 -6.79
N MET A 237 -4.42 5.57 -5.95
CA MET A 237 -5.34 6.41 -5.18
C MET A 237 -4.69 7.04 -3.96
N ASP A 238 -3.75 6.32 -3.33
CA ASP A 238 -3.02 6.74 -2.13
C ASP A 238 -3.93 7.21 -1.00
N ILE A 239 -4.98 6.42 -0.77
CA ILE A 239 -5.94 6.63 0.32
C ILE A 239 -5.55 5.69 1.46
N ARG A 240 -4.86 6.25 2.46
CA ARG A 240 -4.34 5.51 3.63
C ARG A 240 -5.38 4.78 4.47
N ASP A 241 -6.67 5.09 4.27
CA ASP A 241 -7.78 4.42 4.93
C ASP A 241 -8.14 3.07 4.24
N PHE A 242 -7.50 2.70 3.12
CA PHE A 242 -7.71 1.45 2.38
C PHE A 242 -6.94 0.25 2.96
N VAL A 243 -7.14 -0.02 4.24
CA VAL A 243 -6.39 -1.01 5.02
C VAL A 243 -7.04 -2.41 5.05
N GLU A 244 -6.44 -3.36 5.76
CA GLU A 244 -7.06 -4.65 6.09
C GLU A 244 -8.48 -4.48 6.66
N GLY A 245 -9.43 -5.28 6.18
CA GLY A 245 -10.85 -5.22 6.54
C GLY A 245 -11.69 -4.23 5.73
N THR A 246 -11.11 -3.56 4.74
CA THR A 246 -11.83 -2.65 3.83
C THR A 246 -12.15 -3.28 2.48
N SER A 247 -13.11 -2.71 1.77
CA SER A 247 -13.49 -3.13 0.41
C SER A 247 -13.46 -1.97 -0.57
N LEU A 248 -12.79 -2.14 -1.71
CA LEU A 248 -12.94 -1.27 -2.87
C LEU A 248 -14.11 -1.76 -3.73
N TYR A 249 -14.93 -0.84 -4.19
CA TYR A 249 -15.93 -1.04 -5.23
C TYR A 249 -15.48 -0.22 -6.45
N VAL A 250 -15.08 -0.90 -7.52
CA VAL A 250 -14.54 -0.26 -8.72
C VAL A 250 -15.34 -0.66 -9.97
N PRO A 251 -15.72 0.29 -10.84
CA PRO A 251 -16.43 -0.03 -12.08
C PRO A 251 -15.58 -0.89 -13.01
N VAL A 252 -16.18 -1.88 -13.65
CA VAL A 252 -15.52 -2.76 -14.63
C VAL A 252 -15.66 -2.15 -16.02
N PHE A 253 -14.54 -2.01 -16.74
CA PHE A 253 -14.50 -1.40 -18.07
C PHE A 253 -14.20 -2.39 -19.21
N VAL A 254 -13.58 -3.52 -18.89
CA VAL A 254 -13.24 -4.58 -19.84
C VAL A 254 -13.65 -5.92 -19.26
N LYS A 255 -13.85 -6.91 -20.14
CA LYS A 255 -14.17 -8.28 -19.72
C LYS A 255 -13.14 -8.82 -18.73
N GLY A 256 -13.62 -9.39 -17.63
CA GLY A 256 -12.81 -9.93 -16.55
C GLY A 256 -12.23 -8.88 -15.59
N GLY A 257 -12.45 -7.57 -15.83
CA GLY A 257 -11.91 -6.48 -15.04
C GLY A 257 -10.42 -6.23 -15.24
N LEU A 258 -9.59 -7.28 -15.23
CA LEU A 258 -8.13 -7.23 -15.19
C LEU A 258 -7.64 -6.40 -14.00
N LEU A 259 -7.59 -7.00 -12.82
CA LEU A 259 -7.19 -6.33 -11.59
C LEU A 259 -5.66 -6.38 -11.41
N TRP A 260 -5.06 -5.25 -11.07
CA TRP A 260 -3.67 -5.11 -10.66
C TRP A 260 -3.58 -4.49 -9.27
N THR A 261 -2.52 -4.82 -8.53
CA THR A 261 -2.15 -4.12 -7.30
C THR A 261 -0.65 -4.07 -7.11
N GLY A 262 -0.15 -3.04 -6.44
CA GLY A 262 1.26 -2.83 -6.18
C GLY A 262 1.42 -1.62 -5.29
N ASP A 263 2.58 -0.96 -5.39
CA ASP A 263 2.84 0.30 -4.69
C ASP A 263 2.46 0.24 -3.20
N SER A 264 3.09 -0.71 -2.51
CA SER A 264 2.68 -1.09 -1.17
C SER A 264 3.22 -0.10 -0.16
N HIS A 265 2.38 0.47 0.70
CA HIS A 265 2.81 1.45 1.70
C HIS A 265 2.66 0.89 3.11
N ALA A 266 3.68 1.01 3.95
CA ALA A 266 3.58 0.64 5.35
C ALA A 266 2.86 1.73 6.19
N ALA A 267 2.99 2.99 5.79
CA ALA A 267 2.28 4.15 6.33
C ALA A 267 2.35 5.32 5.34
N GLN A 268 1.36 6.21 5.40
CA GLN A 268 1.30 7.44 4.60
C GLN A 268 0.51 8.54 5.33
N GLY A 269 0.89 9.78 5.08
CA GLY A 269 0.10 10.96 5.39
C GLY A 269 -0.95 11.26 4.30
N ASN A 270 -2.01 11.99 4.68
CA ASN A 270 -2.90 12.60 3.71
C ASN A 270 -2.21 13.80 3.06
N GLY A 271 -1.94 13.70 1.76
CA GLY A 271 -1.23 14.69 0.95
C GLY A 271 -0.01 14.11 0.22
N GLU A 272 0.68 13.13 0.80
CA GLU A 272 1.86 12.45 0.20
C GLU A 272 2.87 13.43 -0.45
N VAL A 273 3.17 14.50 0.28
CA VAL A 273 3.73 15.71 -0.33
C VAL A 273 5.13 15.54 -0.91
N ASN A 274 5.91 14.56 -0.43
CA ASN A 274 7.27 14.28 -0.91
C ASN A 274 7.31 13.33 -2.11
N LEU A 275 6.17 13.00 -2.73
CA LEU A 275 5.98 11.93 -3.71
C LEU A 275 5.84 10.54 -3.09
N THR A 276 6.62 10.23 -2.05
CA THR A 276 6.71 8.87 -1.52
C THR A 276 6.15 8.75 -0.12
N ALA A 277 5.57 7.59 0.16
CA ALA A 277 5.11 7.16 1.48
C ALA A 277 6.26 6.50 2.27
N ILE A 278 5.92 5.62 3.22
CA ILE A 278 6.83 4.56 3.70
C ILE A 278 6.66 3.35 2.77
N GLU A 279 7.31 3.42 1.61
CA GLU A 279 7.21 2.45 0.52
C GLU A 279 7.77 1.10 0.92
N THR A 280 7.04 0.02 0.71
CA THR A 280 7.44 -1.34 1.03
C THR A 280 6.96 -2.31 -0.06
N ALA A 281 7.02 -3.60 0.26
CA ALA A 281 6.41 -4.67 -0.49
C ALA A 281 5.72 -5.61 0.50
N TYR A 282 4.75 -6.38 0.02
CA TYR A 282 3.97 -7.30 0.83
C TYR A 282 4.43 -8.73 0.55
N LYS A 283 4.75 -9.45 1.62
CA LYS A 283 4.97 -10.90 1.56
C LYS A 283 3.64 -11.66 1.57
N GLU A 284 2.56 -11.00 1.98
CA GLU A 284 1.21 -11.53 1.88
C GLU A 284 0.22 -10.36 1.74
N MET A 285 -0.61 -10.42 0.72
CA MET A 285 -1.83 -9.62 0.60
C MET A 285 -2.96 -10.54 0.12
N ALA A 286 -3.99 -10.70 0.94
CA ALA A 286 -5.12 -11.56 0.61
C ALA A 286 -6.30 -10.70 0.16
N LEU A 287 -6.77 -10.91 -1.07
CA LEU A 287 -7.84 -10.17 -1.72
C LEU A 287 -9.00 -11.10 -2.10
N THR A 288 -10.19 -10.89 -1.54
CA THR A 288 -11.41 -11.57 -2.02
C THR A 288 -12.06 -10.73 -3.11
N LEU A 289 -12.31 -11.34 -4.27
CA LEU A 289 -12.83 -10.65 -5.46
C LEU A 289 -14.28 -11.07 -5.70
N THR A 290 -15.20 -10.12 -5.83
CA THR A 290 -16.63 -10.42 -6.06
C THR A 290 -17.20 -9.52 -7.14
N VAL A 291 -17.82 -10.12 -8.15
CA VAL A 291 -18.52 -9.40 -9.21
C VAL A 291 -19.93 -9.05 -8.73
N LEU A 292 -20.26 -7.78 -8.76
CA LEU A 292 -21.59 -7.27 -8.42
C LEU A 292 -22.30 -6.85 -9.71
N LYS A 293 -23.38 -7.56 -10.02
CA LYS A 293 -24.30 -7.25 -11.13
C LYS A 293 -25.28 -6.15 -10.72
N ASP A 294 -25.85 -5.50 -11.73
CA ASP A 294 -26.93 -4.50 -11.59
C ASP A 294 -26.60 -3.33 -10.66
N ARG A 295 -25.32 -2.97 -10.58
CA ARG A 295 -24.82 -1.80 -9.85
C ARG A 295 -23.98 -0.97 -10.80
N LYS A 296 -24.16 0.34 -10.77
CA LYS A 296 -23.37 1.29 -11.56
C LYS A 296 -22.68 2.28 -10.63
N LEU A 297 -21.39 2.47 -10.87
CA LEU A 297 -20.56 3.47 -10.24
C LEU A 297 -19.82 4.24 -11.32
N ASP A 298 -19.70 5.55 -11.15
CA ASP A 298 -18.93 6.40 -12.06
C ASP A 298 -17.48 6.56 -11.56
N MET A 299 -17.31 6.46 -10.24
CA MET A 299 -16.04 6.56 -9.54
C MET A 299 -15.90 5.43 -8.51
N PRO A 300 -14.67 5.03 -8.15
CA PRO A 300 -14.45 4.04 -7.11
C PRO A 300 -15.00 4.53 -5.77
N ARG A 301 -15.39 3.57 -4.93
CA ARG A 301 -15.86 3.80 -3.56
C ARG A 301 -15.20 2.81 -2.63
N ILE A 302 -14.71 3.27 -1.48
CA ILE A 302 -14.15 2.38 -0.45
C ILE A 302 -15.15 2.23 0.69
N GLU A 303 -15.27 1.03 1.21
CA GLU A 303 -16.04 0.71 2.41
C GLU A 303 -15.07 0.29 3.51
N THR A 304 -15.07 1.01 4.62
CA THR A 304 -14.40 0.58 5.85
C THR A 304 -15.43 -0.03 6.80
N PRO A 305 -15.03 -0.63 7.93
CA PRO A 305 -16.00 -1.11 8.92
C PRO A 305 -16.98 -0.04 9.39
N THR A 306 -16.56 1.22 9.44
CA THR A 306 -17.31 2.33 10.05
C THR A 306 -17.76 3.41 9.06
N HIS A 307 -17.14 3.51 7.89
CA HIS A 307 -17.39 4.59 6.92
C HIS A 307 -17.53 4.06 5.49
N TRP A 308 -18.19 4.87 4.67
CA TRP A 308 -18.07 4.86 3.22
C TRP A 308 -17.19 6.02 2.79
N ILE A 309 -16.32 5.78 1.82
CA ILE A 309 -15.39 6.76 1.29
C ILE A 309 -15.70 6.98 -0.18
N THR A 310 -16.09 8.20 -0.51
CA THR A 310 -16.25 8.74 -1.86
C THR A 310 -15.02 9.58 -2.22
N MET A 311 -14.75 9.76 -3.51
CA MET A 311 -13.55 10.48 -3.95
C MET A 311 -13.74 11.24 -5.26
N GLY A 312 -12.88 12.21 -5.47
CA GLY A 312 -12.68 12.91 -6.73
C GLY A 312 -11.19 13.05 -7.03
N VAL A 313 -10.84 12.95 -8.30
CA VAL A 313 -9.46 13.08 -8.77
C VAL A 313 -9.40 13.95 -10.01
N ASP A 314 -8.45 14.88 -10.05
CA ASP A 314 -8.22 15.77 -11.18
C ASP A 314 -6.81 16.38 -11.10
N ASN A 315 -6.28 16.94 -12.19
CA ASN A 315 -5.01 17.67 -12.15
C ASN A 315 -5.09 18.93 -11.27
N ASP A 316 -6.30 19.50 -11.12
CA ASP A 316 -6.60 20.63 -10.25
C ASP A 316 -7.35 20.17 -8.98
N LEU A 317 -6.79 20.48 -7.80
CA LEU A 317 -7.41 20.12 -6.52
C LEU A 317 -8.81 20.74 -6.32
N ASN A 318 -9.12 21.88 -6.95
CA ASN A 318 -10.46 22.46 -6.95
C ASN A 318 -11.47 21.58 -7.70
N LEU A 319 -11.06 21.01 -8.84
CA LEU A 319 -11.90 20.10 -9.61
C LEU A 319 -12.00 18.73 -8.94
N ALA A 320 -10.92 18.26 -8.31
CA ALA A 320 -10.96 17.06 -7.46
C ALA A 320 -11.95 17.23 -6.29
N TRP A 321 -11.98 18.41 -5.65
CA TRP A 321 -12.97 18.75 -4.63
C TRP A 321 -14.40 18.69 -5.18
N ASN A 322 -14.65 19.32 -6.33
CA ASN A 322 -15.99 19.30 -6.96
C ASN A 322 -16.45 17.87 -7.27
N GLY A 323 -15.54 17.02 -7.76
CA GLY A 323 -15.81 15.61 -7.99
C GLY A 323 -16.14 14.84 -6.71
N ALA A 324 -15.33 15.02 -5.65
CA ALA A 324 -15.57 14.39 -4.36
C ALA A 324 -16.89 14.86 -3.74
N LEU A 325 -17.18 16.16 -3.81
CA LEU A 325 -18.43 16.77 -3.37
C LEU A 325 -19.63 16.13 -4.09
N ALA A 326 -19.61 16.08 -5.43
CA ALA A 326 -20.70 15.50 -6.21
C ALA A 326 -20.95 14.03 -5.86
N GLN A 327 -19.88 13.22 -5.73
CA GLN A 327 -20.00 11.81 -5.35
C GLN A 327 -20.55 11.64 -3.92
N THR A 328 -20.10 12.48 -2.98
CA THR A 328 -20.51 12.42 -1.58
C THR A 328 -21.97 12.84 -1.38
N VAL A 329 -22.38 13.95 -2.00
CA VAL A 329 -23.76 14.44 -1.94
C VAL A 329 -24.72 13.42 -2.54
N ARG A 330 -24.39 12.88 -3.72
CA ARG A 330 -25.18 11.81 -4.34
C ARG A 330 -25.30 10.61 -3.40
N PHE A 331 -24.19 10.17 -2.82
CA PHE A 331 -24.16 9.02 -1.91
C PHE A 331 -25.02 9.23 -0.66
N ILE A 332 -24.93 10.41 -0.03
CA ILE A 332 -25.78 10.76 1.12
C ILE A 332 -27.25 10.74 0.74
N GLY A 333 -27.61 11.31 -0.41
CA GLY A 333 -28.99 11.32 -0.92
C GLY A 333 -29.54 9.92 -1.12
N GLU A 334 -28.74 9.03 -1.74
CA GLU A 334 -29.09 7.62 -1.93
C GLU A 334 -29.25 6.88 -0.60
N GLN A 335 -28.32 7.06 0.35
CA GLN A 335 -28.34 6.34 1.63
C GLN A 335 -29.43 6.81 2.58
N ARG A 336 -29.68 8.12 2.61
CA ARG A 336 -30.56 8.77 3.60
C ARG A 336 -31.90 9.22 3.02
N LYS A 337 -32.15 8.96 1.73
CA LYS A 337 -33.36 9.38 1.00
C LYS A 337 -33.61 10.89 1.09
N LEU A 338 -32.53 11.67 0.95
CA LEU A 338 -32.56 13.13 1.01
C LEU A 338 -32.54 13.73 -0.41
N SER A 339 -33.10 14.94 -0.56
CA SER A 339 -32.92 15.72 -1.78
C SER A 339 -31.44 16.11 -1.98
N PRO A 340 -31.01 16.51 -3.18
CA PRO A 340 -29.65 17.00 -3.40
C PRO A 340 -29.26 18.14 -2.44
N ASP A 341 -30.14 19.13 -2.24
CA ASP A 341 -29.88 20.26 -1.36
C ASP A 341 -29.76 19.82 0.11
N ALA A 342 -30.66 18.94 0.57
CA ALA A 342 -30.59 18.40 1.93
C ALA A 342 -29.34 17.54 2.14
N SER A 343 -28.88 16.83 1.11
CA SER A 343 -27.66 16.02 1.14
C SER A 343 -26.41 16.89 1.19
N ALA A 344 -26.38 18.00 0.44
CA ALA A 344 -25.31 18.98 0.48
C ALA A 344 -25.20 19.66 1.86
N MET A 345 -26.33 20.04 2.46
CA MET A 345 -26.36 20.55 3.83
C MET A 345 -25.88 19.51 4.85
N ALA A 346 -26.33 18.26 4.72
CA ALA A 346 -25.94 17.18 5.63
C ALA A 346 -24.44 16.89 5.56
N MET A 347 -23.84 16.88 4.36
CA MET A 347 -22.43 16.58 4.15
C MET A 347 -21.51 17.39 5.08
N GLY A 348 -21.76 18.68 5.26
CA GLY A 348 -20.95 19.56 6.11
C GLY A 348 -20.94 19.19 7.60
N THR A 349 -21.84 18.31 8.04
CA THR A 349 -21.96 17.86 9.44
C THR A 349 -21.59 16.40 9.66
N VAL A 350 -21.49 15.62 8.58
CA VAL A 350 -21.30 14.16 8.67
C VAL A 350 -20.08 13.64 7.91
N SER A 351 -19.59 14.37 6.90
CA SER A 351 -18.51 13.88 6.04
C SER A 351 -17.19 14.60 6.33
N ASP A 352 -16.16 13.84 6.72
CA ASP A 352 -14.78 14.33 6.89
C ASP A 352 -14.04 14.19 5.55
N CYS A 353 -13.69 15.31 4.90
CA CYS A 353 -13.00 15.29 3.63
C CYS A 353 -11.52 15.63 3.79
N ARG A 354 -10.66 14.89 3.08
CA ARG A 354 -9.21 14.94 3.21
C ARG A 354 -8.52 14.91 1.86
N VAL A 355 -7.32 15.46 1.79
CA VAL A 355 -6.48 15.41 0.59
C VAL A 355 -5.78 14.05 0.57
N SER A 356 -6.08 13.19 -0.40
CA SER A 356 -5.44 11.86 -0.49
C SER A 356 -3.95 12.02 -0.79
N GLN A 357 -3.65 12.64 -1.93
CA GLN A 357 -2.32 12.93 -2.44
C GLN A 357 -2.36 14.13 -3.41
N VAL A 358 -1.21 14.75 -3.68
CA VAL A 358 -1.08 15.86 -4.65
C VAL A 358 0.04 15.70 -5.68
N VAL A 359 0.55 14.48 -5.86
CA VAL A 359 1.84 14.21 -6.53
C VAL A 359 1.74 13.27 -7.73
N ASN A 360 0.56 12.73 -8.03
CA ASN A 360 0.37 11.65 -9.01
C ASN A 360 -0.08 12.10 -10.40
N ILE A 361 0.35 13.27 -10.87
CA ILE A 361 -0.21 13.95 -12.06
C ILE A 361 -1.63 14.45 -11.79
N LYS A 362 -2.55 13.55 -11.41
CA LYS A 362 -3.85 13.88 -10.84
C LYS A 362 -3.78 13.85 -9.32
N LYS A 363 -4.37 14.86 -8.69
CA LYS A 363 -4.51 15.05 -7.25
C LYS A 363 -5.83 14.47 -6.77
N GLY A 364 -5.90 14.06 -5.51
CA GLY A 364 -7.07 13.36 -4.96
C GLY A 364 -7.65 14.03 -3.71
N ILE A 365 -8.98 14.05 -3.62
CA ILE A 365 -9.71 14.29 -2.37
C ILE A 365 -10.65 13.12 -2.14
N HIS A 366 -10.73 12.67 -0.88
CA HIS A 366 -11.69 11.67 -0.44
C HIS A 366 -12.49 12.16 0.76
N CYS A 367 -13.73 11.68 0.90
CA CYS A 367 -14.64 12.06 1.97
C CYS A 367 -15.15 10.83 2.69
N LEU A 368 -14.88 10.76 4.00
CA LEU A 368 -15.35 9.69 4.88
C LEU A 368 -16.74 10.05 5.41
N THR A 369 -17.74 9.24 5.07
CA THR A 369 -19.13 9.38 5.54
C THR A 369 -19.48 8.19 6.44
N PRO A 370 -19.90 8.38 7.70
CA PRO A 370 -20.16 7.29 8.62
C PRO A 370 -21.34 6.43 8.16
N LYS A 371 -21.23 5.12 8.39
CA LYS A 371 -22.31 4.15 8.12
C LYS A 371 -23.49 4.34 9.05
N ASN A 372 -23.22 4.66 10.32
CA ASN A 372 -24.28 5.00 11.25
C ASN A 372 -24.80 6.40 10.90
N VAL A 373 -26.03 6.45 10.38
CA VAL A 373 -26.67 7.69 9.93
C VAL A 373 -26.94 8.68 11.07
N ALA A 374 -26.99 8.19 12.32
CA ALA A 374 -27.13 9.01 13.51
C ALA A 374 -25.80 9.62 13.98
N THR A 375 -24.65 9.12 13.49
CA THR A 375 -23.36 9.72 13.79
C THR A 375 -23.29 11.11 13.16
N THR A 376 -23.09 12.10 14.02
CA THR A 376 -22.79 13.48 13.67
C THR A 376 -21.43 13.84 14.24
N GLY A 377 -20.79 14.84 13.66
CA GLY A 377 -19.49 15.32 14.11
C GLY A 377 -18.35 14.85 13.22
N ILE A 378 -17.60 15.83 12.72
CA ILE A 378 -16.36 15.64 11.98
C ILE A 378 -15.22 15.75 13.02
N PRO A 379 -14.16 14.95 12.93
CA PRO A 379 -12.99 15.11 13.79
C PRO A 379 -12.54 16.57 13.85
N GLU A 380 -12.06 17.01 15.01
CA GLU A 380 -11.65 18.40 15.21
C GLU A 380 -10.65 18.83 14.12
N ARG A 381 -10.89 20.02 13.56
CA ARG A 381 -10.01 20.69 12.60
C ARG A 381 -9.47 21.95 13.28
N PRO A 382 -8.54 21.80 14.23
CA PRO A 382 -8.02 22.95 14.97
C PRO A 382 -7.38 23.95 14.00
N ALA A 383 -7.48 25.23 14.32
CA ALA A 383 -6.86 26.31 13.55
C ALA A 383 -5.49 26.74 14.11
N ALA A 384 -5.12 26.22 15.28
CA ALA A 384 -3.88 26.48 15.98
C ALA A 384 -3.41 25.20 16.70
N GLU A 385 -2.13 25.14 17.09
CA GLU A 385 -1.59 23.98 17.81
C GLU A 385 -2.40 23.66 19.08
N THR A 386 -2.54 22.37 19.37
CA THR A 386 -3.15 21.87 20.60
C THR A 386 -2.11 21.15 21.46
N GLY A 387 -2.51 20.67 22.63
CA GLY A 387 -1.65 19.79 23.44
C GLY A 387 -1.26 18.49 22.72
N ALA A 388 -2.06 18.03 21.76
CA ALA A 388 -1.87 16.76 21.06
C ALA A 388 -1.38 16.90 19.61
N LEU A 389 -1.60 18.05 18.96
CA LEU A 389 -1.38 18.22 17.52
C LEU A 389 -0.51 19.43 17.22
N TYR A 390 0.50 19.23 16.36
CA TYR A 390 1.02 20.31 15.52
C TYR A 390 -0.01 20.61 14.43
N VAL A 391 -0.22 21.89 14.13
CA VAL A 391 -1.30 22.35 13.26
C VAL A 391 -0.80 23.48 12.38
N THR A 392 -1.05 23.36 11.08
CA THR A 392 -0.84 24.43 10.10
C THR A 392 -2.06 24.57 9.23
N VAL A 393 -2.37 25.80 8.82
CA VAL A 393 -3.54 26.09 8.01
C VAL A 393 -3.15 27.00 6.85
N GLY A 394 -3.43 26.53 5.64
CA GLY A 394 -3.36 27.35 4.44
C GLY A 394 -4.74 27.82 4.04
N ARG A 395 -4.84 29.07 3.62
CA ARG A 395 -6.08 29.69 3.13
C ARG A 395 -5.79 30.44 1.85
N ASP A 396 -6.52 30.13 0.79
CA ASP A 396 -6.44 30.80 -0.49
C ASP A 396 -7.76 30.60 -1.25
N LYS A 397 -7.98 31.36 -2.32
CA LYS A 397 -9.11 31.12 -3.24
C LYS A 397 -8.94 29.87 -4.11
N ASP A 398 -7.70 29.43 -4.26
CA ASP A 398 -7.31 28.23 -4.97
C ASP A 398 -6.92 27.13 -3.97
N LEU A 399 -7.59 25.99 -4.02
CA LEU A 399 -7.33 24.88 -3.10
C LEU A 399 -5.92 24.31 -3.24
N ASN A 400 -5.30 24.41 -4.42
CA ASN A 400 -3.90 24.02 -4.61
C ASN A 400 -2.98 24.90 -3.75
N LYS A 401 -3.18 26.22 -3.79
CA LYS A 401 -2.38 27.18 -3.00
C LYS A 401 -2.65 27.06 -1.50
N ALA A 402 -3.89 26.79 -1.11
CA ALA A 402 -4.21 26.49 0.28
C ALA A 402 -3.48 25.23 0.77
N MET A 403 -3.44 24.17 -0.05
CA MET A 403 -2.66 22.96 0.24
C MET A 403 -1.16 23.25 0.30
N ASP A 404 -0.61 24.01 -0.65
CA ASP A 404 0.81 24.42 -0.68
C ASP A 404 1.20 25.17 0.59
N GLY A 405 0.40 26.16 0.99
CA GLY A 405 0.63 26.95 2.20
C GLY A 405 0.57 26.10 3.47
N ALA A 406 -0.42 25.22 3.58
CA ALA A 406 -0.60 24.36 4.75
C ALA A 406 0.56 23.36 4.91
N SER A 407 0.91 22.64 3.85
CA SER A 407 1.96 21.62 3.90
C SER A 407 3.35 22.21 4.03
N MET A 408 3.68 23.28 3.30
CA MET A 408 4.98 23.95 3.44
C MET A 408 5.18 24.48 4.87
N ALA A 409 4.15 25.09 5.46
CA ALA A 409 4.22 25.54 6.85
C ALA A 409 4.48 24.37 7.82
N MET A 410 3.88 23.19 7.59
CA MET A 410 4.13 22.02 8.42
C MET A 410 5.57 21.54 8.28
N ILE A 411 6.10 21.49 7.06
CA ILE A 411 7.50 21.09 6.82
C ILE A 411 8.45 22.06 7.54
N LYS A 412 8.22 23.38 7.44
CA LYS A 412 9.02 24.38 8.17
C LYS A 412 8.88 24.31 9.68
N LEU A 413 7.71 23.92 10.18
CA LEU A 413 7.52 23.65 11.61
C LEU A 413 8.32 22.42 12.07
N MET A 414 8.45 21.39 11.23
CA MET A 414 9.30 20.22 11.54
C MET A 414 10.78 20.59 11.52
N GLU A 415 11.21 21.39 10.54
CA GLU A 415 12.59 21.93 10.47
C GLU A 415 12.94 22.74 11.74
N SER A 416 12.03 23.60 12.21
CA SER A 416 12.27 24.40 13.43
C SER A 416 12.33 23.56 14.72
N LYS A 417 11.89 22.30 14.66
CA LYS A 417 12.02 21.30 15.74
C LYS A 417 13.29 20.45 15.62
N GLY A 418 14.22 20.85 14.75
CA GLY A 418 15.52 20.19 14.58
C GLY A 418 15.49 18.97 13.66
N ILE A 419 14.39 18.73 12.94
CA ILE A 419 14.36 17.68 11.92
C ILE A 419 15.08 18.19 10.67
N ALA A 420 16.00 17.39 10.13
CA ALA A 420 16.74 17.77 8.93
C ALA A 420 15.79 18.06 7.76
N ARG A 421 16.19 18.98 6.89
CA ARG A 421 15.36 19.52 5.82
C ARG A 421 14.60 18.49 4.97
N LEU A 422 15.30 17.49 4.40
CA LEU A 422 14.65 16.47 3.57
C LEU A 422 13.88 15.45 4.42
N ASP A 423 14.33 15.18 5.65
CA ASP A 423 13.60 14.34 6.59
C ASP A 423 12.28 15.00 7.02
N ALA A 424 12.23 16.32 7.17
CA ALA A 424 11.01 17.06 7.48
C ALA A 424 9.99 16.94 6.34
N TYR A 425 10.47 17.00 5.09
CA TYR A 425 9.62 16.83 3.91
C TYR A 425 9.09 15.39 3.78
N GLY A 426 9.96 14.39 3.95
CA GLY A 426 9.58 12.98 3.98
C GLY A 426 8.64 12.64 5.15
N LEU A 427 8.87 13.18 6.34
CA LEU A 427 8.00 13.00 7.51
C LEU A 427 6.61 13.57 7.27
N ALA A 428 6.52 14.74 6.64
CA ALA A 428 5.24 15.31 6.23
C ALA A 428 4.50 14.37 5.26
N SER A 429 5.21 13.77 4.30
CA SER A 429 4.63 12.78 3.38
C SER A 429 4.13 11.51 4.09
N ALA A 430 4.88 11.05 5.10
CA ALA A 430 4.61 9.79 5.79
C ALA A 430 3.57 9.87 6.92
N ALA A 431 3.35 11.04 7.54
CA ALA A 431 2.54 11.13 8.75
C ALA A 431 1.58 12.34 8.85
N MET A 432 1.74 13.37 8.02
CA MET A 432 0.85 14.54 8.04
C MET A 432 -0.58 14.15 7.66
N ASP A 433 -1.58 14.81 8.23
CA ASP A 433 -2.98 14.62 7.86
C ASP A 433 -3.59 15.93 7.38
N CYS A 434 -3.60 16.15 6.06
CA CYS A 434 -4.21 17.34 5.46
C CYS A 434 -5.70 17.13 5.18
N ARG A 435 -6.51 17.95 5.85
CA ARG A 435 -7.97 17.91 5.84
C ARG A 435 -8.53 19.13 5.13
N VAL A 436 -9.59 18.92 4.38
CA VAL A 436 -10.37 20.00 3.79
C VAL A 436 -11.04 20.76 4.93
N GLY A 437 -10.76 22.06 5.03
CA GLY A 437 -11.30 22.96 6.03
C GLY A 437 -12.57 23.66 5.56
N ASP A 438 -12.74 24.91 6.01
CA ASP A 438 -13.86 25.75 5.60
C ASP A 438 -13.76 26.15 4.13
N MET A 439 -14.93 26.16 3.48
CA MET A 439 -15.14 26.52 2.08
C MET A 439 -16.17 27.65 2.02
N THR A 440 -15.82 28.82 2.57
CA THR A 440 -16.75 29.95 2.77
C THR A 440 -16.44 31.09 1.80
N GLY A 441 -17.43 31.50 1.02
CA GLY A 441 -17.26 32.53 -0.01
C GLY A 441 -16.15 32.11 -0.98
N ASP A 442 -15.19 33.00 -1.21
CA ASP A 442 -14.04 32.72 -2.08
C ASP A 442 -12.86 32.07 -1.34
N VAL A 443 -12.92 31.87 -0.02
CA VAL A 443 -11.78 31.33 0.76
C VAL A 443 -11.95 29.84 0.97
N LYS A 444 -10.88 29.10 0.63
CA LYS A 444 -10.77 27.66 0.83
C LYS A 444 -9.62 27.38 1.79
N ALA A 445 -9.87 26.53 2.79
CA ALA A 445 -8.87 26.17 3.79
C ALA A 445 -8.42 24.72 3.67
N ILE A 446 -7.13 24.47 3.91
CA ILE A 446 -6.59 23.14 4.21
C ILE A 446 -5.94 23.20 5.59
N HIS A 447 -6.34 22.27 6.46
CA HIS A 447 -5.77 22.10 7.79
C HIS A 447 -4.88 20.86 7.77
N CYS A 448 -3.57 21.04 7.88
CA CYS A 448 -2.64 19.94 8.03
C CYS A 448 -2.28 19.77 9.50
N VAL A 449 -2.42 18.55 10.01
CA VAL A 449 -2.09 18.22 11.40
C VAL A 449 -1.06 17.12 11.49
N MET A 450 -0.26 17.13 12.56
CA MET A 450 0.70 16.07 12.86
C MET A 450 0.66 15.73 14.35
N PRO A 451 0.48 14.45 14.74
CA PRO A 451 0.40 14.07 16.15
C PRO A 451 1.71 14.30 16.90
N LYS A 452 1.68 15.04 18.01
CA LYS A 452 2.85 15.22 18.89
C LYS A 452 3.31 13.91 19.53
N SER A 453 2.44 12.91 19.59
CA SER A 453 2.73 11.55 20.09
C SER A 453 3.71 10.77 19.22
N LEU A 454 4.05 11.24 18.02
CA LEU A 454 5.10 10.61 17.20
C LEU A 454 6.48 10.77 17.84
N TRP A 455 6.70 11.85 18.61
CA TRP A 455 7.94 12.08 19.33
C TRP A 455 7.93 11.31 20.64
N ARG A 456 8.87 10.38 20.79
CA ARG A 456 9.08 9.61 22.02
C ARG A 456 10.40 10.05 22.62
N LYS A 457 10.36 10.40 23.91
CA LYS A 457 11.53 10.84 24.67
C LYS A 457 12.40 9.66 25.07
#